data_AF-X1JA61-F1
#
_entry.id   AF-X1JA61-F1
#
_cell.length_a   1.000
_cell.length_b   1.000
_cell.length_c   1.000
_cell.angle_alpha   90.00
_cell.angle_beta   90.00
_cell.angle_gamma   90.00
#
_symmetry.space_group_name_H-M   'P 1'
#
loop_
_entity.id
_entity.type
_entity.pdbx_description
1 polymer ?
#
loop_
_entity_poly.entity_id
_entity_poly.type
_entity_poly.pdbx_seq_one_letter_code
_entity_poly.pdbx_strand_id
1 'polypeptide(L)' 'MLELLLKMNPNNSLKITSVDLFKLNIPMKFPFKISLGTSYEANNVLVRINTNKDIYGLGEACSSLRITGDTQNTVYEA' A
#
# COMPACT_ATOMS: atom_id res chain seq x y z
N MET A 1 -30.41 23.62 -0.11
CA MET A 1 -31.38 22.50 -0.21
C MET A 1 -30.91 21.42 -1.19
N LEU A 2 -30.57 21.77 -2.44
CA LEU A 2 -30.08 20.80 -3.46
C LEU A 2 -28.77 20.07 -3.07
N GLU A 3 -27.79 20.79 -2.51
CA GLU A 3 -26.55 20.16 -2.02
C GLU A 3 -26.76 19.18 -0.87
N LEU A 4 -27.76 19.44 -0.02
CA LEU A 4 -28.10 18.57 1.10
C LEU A 4 -28.66 17.24 0.57
N LEU A 5 -29.52 17.30 -0.46
CA LEU A 5 -30.07 16.13 -1.15
C LEU A 5 -28.97 15.32 -1.87
N LEU A 6 -27.98 15.98 -2.47
CA LEU A 6 -26.81 15.31 -3.07
C LEU A 6 -25.93 14.59 -2.04
N LYS A 7 -25.73 15.17 -0.85
CA LYS A 7 -25.00 14.54 0.26
C LYS A 7 -25.75 13.36 0.88
N MET A 8 -27.08 13.41 0.88
CA MET A 8 -27.96 12.34 1.41
C MET A 8 -28.26 11.24 0.37
N ASN A 9 -27.77 11.35 -0.86
CA ASN A 9 -27.91 10.29 -1.85
C ASN A 9 -26.96 9.13 -1.49
N PRO A 10 -27.47 7.95 -1.11
CA PRO A 10 -26.63 6.80 -0.73
C PRO A 10 -25.71 6.34 -1.88
N ASN A 11 -26.06 6.68 -3.13
CA ASN A 11 -25.25 6.41 -4.30
C ASN A 11 -24.08 7.39 -4.52
N ASN A 12 -24.00 8.49 -3.75
CA ASN A 12 -22.92 9.47 -3.85
C ASN A 12 -21.74 9.19 -2.89
N SER A 13 -21.77 8.08 -2.16
CA SER A 13 -20.69 7.66 -1.27
C SER A 13 -19.42 7.28 -2.06
N LEU A 14 -18.26 7.59 -1.48
CA LEU A 14 -16.97 7.08 -1.98
C LEU A 14 -16.89 5.58 -1.66
N LYS A 15 -16.61 4.77 -2.67
CA LYS A 15 -16.52 3.31 -2.57
C LYS A 15 -15.20 2.84 -3.17
N ILE A 16 -14.56 1.89 -2.51
CA ILE A 16 -13.41 1.16 -3.04
C ILE A 16 -13.91 0.20 -4.13
N THR A 17 -13.27 0.20 -5.29
CA THR A 17 -13.65 -0.62 -6.45
C THR A 17 -12.66 -1.75 -6.70
N SER A 18 -11.37 -1.52 -6.48
CA SER A 18 -10.34 -2.56 -6.52
C SER A 18 -9.14 -2.19 -5.66
N VAL A 19 -8.32 -3.19 -5.37
CA VAL A 19 -7.00 -3.04 -4.75
C VAL A 19 -5.98 -3.71 -5.65
N ASP A 20 -4.99 -2.95 -6.09
CA ASP A 20 -3.88 -3.46 -6.89
C ASP A 20 -2.62 -3.53 -6.01
N LEU A 21 -1.90 -4.65 -6.10
CA LEU A 21 -0.64 -4.87 -5.39
C LEU A 21 0.51 -4.95 -6.38
N PHE A 22 1.62 -4.28 -6.05
CA PHE A 22 2.84 -4.29 -6.87
C PHE A 22 4.04 -4.62 -6.00
N LYS A 23 4.88 -5.57 -6.45
CA LYS A 23 6.20 -5.76 -5.85
C LYS A 23 7.06 -4.53 -6.14
N LEU A 24 7.57 -3.90 -5.09
CA LEU A 24 8.40 -2.71 -5.13
C LEU A 24 9.78 -3.04 -4.60
N ASN A 25 10.67 -3.46 -5.50
CA ASN A 25 12.04 -3.82 -5.17
C ASN A 25 12.97 -2.64 -5.50
N ILE A 26 13.54 -2.03 -4.47
CA ILE A 26 14.39 -0.84 -4.62
C ILE A 26 15.80 -1.18 -4.13
N PRO A 27 16.82 -1.17 -5.00
CA PRO A 27 18.20 -1.36 -4.58
C PRO A 27 18.68 -0.15 -3.78
N MET A 28 19.38 -0.41 -2.68
CA MET A 28 19.97 0.65 -1.87
C MET A 28 21.23 1.19 -2.56
N LYS A 29 21.42 2.52 -2.53
CA LYS A 29 22.68 3.13 -3.03
C LYS A 29 23.91 2.65 -2.26
N PHE A 30 23.73 2.41 -0.95
CA PHE A 30 24.73 1.84 -0.06
C PHE A 30 24.04 0.88 0.91
N PRO A 31 24.70 -0.19 1.38
CA PRO A 31 24.09 -1.13 2.32
C PRO A 31 23.63 -0.46 3.62
N PHE A 32 22.41 -0.77 4.08
CA PHE A 32 21.85 -0.26 5.34
C PHE A 32 22.05 -1.27 6.46
N LYS A 33 22.81 -0.90 7.50
CA LYS A 33 23.19 -1.81 8.60
C LYS A 33 22.52 -1.44 9.91
N ILE A 34 21.92 -2.43 10.56
CA ILE A 34 21.38 -2.38 11.92
C ILE A 34 21.94 -3.55 12.74
N SER A 35 21.60 -3.62 14.03
CA SER A 35 22.04 -4.71 14.93
C SER A 35 21.65 -6.11 14.43
N LEU A 36 20.50 -6.23 13.76
CA LEU A 36 19.97 -7.51 13.27
C LEU A 36 20.51 -7.95 11.91
N GLY A 37 21.27 -7.09 11.20
CA GLY A 37 21.84 -7.44 9.91
C GLY A 37 21.99 -6.25 8.96
N THR A 38 22.31 -6.55 7.70
CA THR A 38 22.49 -5.57 6.63
C THR A 38 21.47 -5.80 5.52
N SER A 39 20.85 -4.73 5.04
CA SER A 39 19.94 -4.73 3.88
C SER A 39 20.65 -4.12 2.68
N TYR A 40 20.53 -4.77 1.52
CA TYR A 40 21.05 -4.29 0.24
C TYR A 40 19.94 -3.79 -0.69
N GLU A 41 18.71 -4.19 -0.42
CA GLU A 41 17.49 -3.84 -1.15
C GLU A 41 16.33 -3.68 -0.16
N ALA A 42 15.33 -2.87 -0.54
CA ALA A 42 14.01 -2.87 0.07
C ALA A 42 13.06 -3.68 -0.82
N ASN A 43 12.50 -4.75 -0.26
CA ASN A 43 11.54 -5.62 -0.94
C ASN A 43 10.15 -5.33 -0.38
N ASN A 44 9.53 -4.26 -0.88
CA ASN A 44 8.30 -3.71 -0.32
C ASN A 44 7.10 -4.05 -1.23
N VAL A 45 5.88 -3.78 -0.77
CA VAL A 45 4.68 -3.88 -1.61
C VAL A 45 4.03 -2.51 -1.70
N LEU A 46 3.82 -2.02 -2.92
CA LEU A 46 3.00 -0.85 -3.17
C LEU A 46 1.54 -1.29 -3.32
N VAL A 47 0.65 -0.61 -2.59
CA VAL A 47 -0.79 -0.82 -2.63
C VAL A 47 -1.45 0.37 -3.31
N ARG A 48 -2.28 0.10 -4.31
CA ARG A 48 -3.18 1.10 -4.90
C ARG A 48 -4.61 0.73 -4.60
N ILE A 49 -5.35 1.66 -3.99
CA ILE A 49 -6.78 1.51 -3.73
C ILE A 49 -7.51 2.39 -4.73
N ASN A 50 -8.25 1.78 -5.65
CA ASN A 50 -9.05 2.49 -6.65
C ASN A 50 -10.47 2.74 -6.10
N THR A 51 -11.09 3.83 -6.54
CA THR A 51 -12.44 4.21 -6.10
C THR A 51 -13.39 4.40 -7.27
N ASN A 52 -14.69 4.47 -6.97
CA ASN A 52 -15.74 4.76 -7.94
C ASN A 52 -15.81 6.23 -8.39
N LYS A 53 -14.85 7.09 -7.97
CA LYS A 53 -14.79 8.52 -8.34
C LYS A 53 -13.51 8.87 -9.09
N ASP A 54 -12.90 7.90 -9.77
CA ASP A 54 -11.67 8.06 -10.57
C ASP A 54 -10.47 8.66 -9.81
N ILE A 55 -10.51 8.58 -8.47
CA ILE A 55 -9.37 8.87 -7.60
C ILE A 55 -8.85 7.57 -7.01
N TYR A 56 -7.56 7.55 -6.69
CA TYR A 56 -6.92 6.42 -6.03
C TYR A 56 -6.04 6.88 -4.86
N GLY A 57 -5.89 6.01 -3.87
CA GLY A 57 -4.92 6.16 -2.78
C GLY A 57 -3.73 5.24 -3.00
N LEU A 58 -2.55 5.68 -2.57
CA LEU A 58 -1.35 4.85 -2.51
C LEU A 58 -0.97 4.57 -1.06
N GLY A 59 -0.54 3.34 -0.80
CA GLY A 59 0.02 2.91 0.46
C GLY A 59 1.22 1.99 0.23
N GLU A 60 2.03 1.79 1.25
CA GLU A 60 3.23 0.96 1.18
C GLU A 60 3.29 0.02 2.38
N ALA A 61 3.61 -1.24 2.12
CA ALA A 61 4.04 -2.18 3.15
C ALA A 61 5.55 -2.40 3.04
N CYS A 62 6.27 -1.95 4.06
CA CYS A 62 7.72 -2.08 4.17
C CYS A 62 8.07 -3.36 4.94
N SER A 63 8.06 -4.50 4.25
CA SER A 63 8.28 -5.80 4.88
C SER A 63 9.68 -5.96 5.47
N SER A 64 9.75 -6.52 6.68
CA SER A 64 11.01 -6.69 7.40
C SER A 64 11.04 -7.96 8.24
N LEU A 65 11.53 -9.05 7.63
CA LEU A 65 11.64 -10.36 8.30
C LEU A 65 12.41 -10.29 9.62
N ARG A 66 13.40 -9.39 9.71
CA ARG A 66 14.22 -9.23 10.91
C ARG A 66 13.52 -8.44 12.03
N ILE A 67 12.58 -7.56 11.71
CA ILE A 67 11.97 -6.64 12.69
C ILE A 67 10.54 -7.07 13.02
N THR A 68 9.70 -7.21 11.99
CA THR A 68 8.27 -7.50 12.09
C THR A 68 7.93 -8.96 11.78
N GLY A 69 8.90 -9.72 11.24
CA GLY A 69 8.74 -11.15 10.95
C GLY A 69 8.04 -11.46 9.63
N ASP A 70 7.49 -10.45 8.95
CA ASP A 70 6.87 -10.59 7.64
C ASP A 70 7.90 -10.52 6.50
N THR A 71 7.57 -11.16 5.39
CA THR A 71 8.31 -11.08 4.13
C THR A 71 7.44 -10.42 3.06
N GLN A 72 8.06 -9.95 1.97
CA GLN A 72 7.29 -9.43 0.84
C GLN A 72 6.26 -10.45 0.34
N ASN A 73 6.58 -11.74 0.38
CA ASN A 73 5.68 -12.79 -0.08
C ASN A 73 4.46 -12.94 0.84
N THR A 74 4.69 -12.97 2.16
CA THR A 74 3.59 -13.09 3.14
C THR A 74 2.65 -11.89 3.13
N VAL A 75 3.10 -10.73 2.66
CA VAL A 75 2.27 -9.54 2.49
C VAL A 75 1.58 -9.50 1.13
N TYR A 76 2.23 -10.01 0.08
CA TYR A 76 1.70 -9.97 -1.30
C TYR A 76 0.65 -11.05 -1.57
N GLU A 77 0.77 -12.23 -0.94
CA GLU A 77 -0.10 -13.40 -1.17
C GLU A 77 -1.16 -13.60 -0.08
N ALA A 78 -1.38 -12.60 0.79
CA ALA A 78 -2.29 -12.67 1.93
C ALA A 78 -3.78 -12.70 1.53
#